data_AF-J9BGQ3-F1
#
_entry.id   AF-J9BGQ3-F1
#
_cell.length_a   1.000
_cell.length_b   1.000
_cell.length_c   1.000
_cell.angle_alpha   90.00
_cell.angle_beta   90.00
_cell.angle_gamma   90.00
#
_symmetry.space_group_name_H-M   'P 1'
#
loop_
_entity.id
_entity.type
_entity.pdbx_description
1 polymer ?
#
loop_
_entity_poly.entity_id
_entity_poly.type
_entity_poly.pdbx_seq_one_letter_code
_entity_poly.pdbx_strand_id
1 'polypeptide(L)'
;GIELGEKGTCKLDDCLNHGQCIEFYDSHKCNCNNTPFVGQRCNQDVGIFVPKDSELMIPWQHPAQISSCFRIAVQSFSSNYSLIRAKALFADCQFNLTINQEGYLELSVFDGFFFHYKAADTIHKFDDNELTDVNFCAENNEFTLQVG
;
A
#
# COMPACT_ATOMS: atom_id res chain seq x y z
N GLY A 1 -46.61 -7.90 -2.78
CA GLY A 1 -46.23 -7.30 -4.06
C GLY A 1 -44.97 -7.97 -4.54
N ILE A 2 -44.84 -8.25 -5.82
CA ILE A 2 -43.60 -8.77 -6.40
C ILE A 2 -42.79 -7.56 -6.82
N GLU A 3 -41.63 -7.37 -6.20
CA GLU A 3 -40.74 -6.24 -6.47
C GLU A 3 -39.85 -6.63 -7.65
N LEU A 4 -39.95 -5.89 -8.76
CA LEU A 4 -39.03 -6.02 -9.90
C LEU A 4 -37.74 -5.27 -9.57
N GLY A 5 -36.67 -6.03 -9.33
CA GLY A 5 -35.32 -5.51 -9.22
C GLY A 5 -34.35 -6.67 -9.10
N GLU A 6 -33.30 -6.65 -9.92
CA GLU A 6 -32.13 -7.50 -9.77
C GLU A 6 -31.47 -7.11 -8.43
N LYS A 7 -31.92 -7.74 -7.34
CA LYS A 7 -31.43 -7.44 -6.00
C LYS A 7 -30.08 -8.12 -5.87
N GLY A 8 -29.05 -7.36 -6.22
CA GLY A 8 -27.67 -7.74 -6.03
C GLY A 8 -27.42 -8.34 -4.64
N THR A 9 -26.59 -9.38 -4.58
CA THR A 9 -26.26 -10.04 -3.32
C THR A 9 -25.39 -9.13 -2.44
N CYS A 10 -24.64 -8.19 -3.04
CA CYS A 10 -23.79 -7.24 -2.32
C CYS A 10 -24.60 -6.23 -1.51
N LYS A 11 -24.44 -6.23 -0.18
CA LYS A 11 -24.95 -5.19 0.71
C LYS A 11 -23.83 -4.26 1.18
N LEU A 12 -24.22 -3.07 1.64
CA LEU A 12 -23.28 -2.02 2.06
C LEU A 12 -22.27 -2.50 3.11
N ASP A 13 -22.69 -3.39 4.02
CA ASP A 13 -21.86 -3.89 5.11
C ASP A 13 -21.19 -5.24 4.82
N ASP A 14 -21.42 -5.86 3.65
CA ASP A 14 -20.90 -7.20 3.36
C ASP A 14 -19.37 -7.24 3.29
N CYS A 15 -18.74 -6.19 2.75
CA CYS A 15 -17.29 -6.00 2.74
C CYS A 15 -16.89 -4.85 3.67
N LEU A 16 -16.08 -5.14 4.69
CA LEU A 16 -15.59 -4.14 5.63
C LEU A 16 -14.32 -3.45 5.08
N ASN A 17 -13.89 -2.38 5.76
CA ASN A 17 -12.61 -1.71 5.53
C ASN A 17 -12.35 -1.30 4.07
N HIS A 18 -13.38 -0.82 3.38
CA HIS A 18 -13.32 -0.42 1.96
C HIS A 18 -12.97 -1.57 0.99
N GLY A 19 -13.23 -2.81 1.38
CA GLY A 19 -13.15 -3.96 0.48
C GLY A 19 -14.18 -3.85 -0.65
N GLN A 20 -13.77 -4.17 -1.88
CA GLN A 20 -14.67 -4.12 -3.03
C GLN A 20 -15.57 -5.36 -3.05
N CYS A 21 -16.89 -5.17 -3.02
CA CYS A 21 -17.84 -6.26 -3.17
C CYS A 21 -17.98 -6.67 -4.64
N ILE A 22 -17.71 -7.93 -4.94
CA ILE A 22 -17.83 -8.53 -6.28
C ILE A 22 -19.03 -9.47 -6.28
N GLU A 23 -20.00 -9.19 -7.15
CA GLU A 23 -21.19 -10.00 -7.31
C GLU A 23 -20.96 -11.20 -8.23
N PHE A 24 -21.54 -12.32 -7.85
CA PHE A 24 -21.65 -13.54 -8.64
C PHE A 24 -23.13 -13.91 -8.80
N TYR A 25 -23.39 -14.96 -9.59
CA TYR A 25 -24.75 -15.37 -9.97
C TYR A 25 -25.68 -15.66 -8.77
N ASP A 26 -25.14 -16.23 -7.68
CA ASP A 26 -25.88 -16.62 -6.48
C ASP A 26 -25.18 -16.20 -5.16
N SER A 27 -24.09 -15.45 -5.25
CA SER A 27 -23.20 -15.16 -4.13
C SER A 27 -22.45 -13.84 -4.32
N HIS A 28 -21.74 -13.40 -3.29
CA HIS A 28 -20.80 -12.28 -3.38
C HIS A 28 -19.46 -12.68 -2.77
N LYS A 29 -18.39 -11.99 -3.17
CA LYS A 29 -17.07 -12.11 -2.54
C LYS A 29 -16.45 -10.73 -2.38
N CYS A 30 -15.77 -10.52 -1.26
CA CYS A 30 -15.00 -9.30 -1.05
C CYS A 30 -13.61 -9.44 -1.66
N ASN A 31 -13.24 -8.48 -2.49
CA ASN A 31 -11.87 -8.26 -2.93
C ASN A 31 -11.19 -7.30 -1.97
N CYS A 32 -10.34 -7.87 -1.11
CA CYS A 32 -9.57 -7.14 -0.11
C CYS A 32 -8.16 -6.79 -0.60
N ASN A 33 -7.80 -7.10 -1.85
CA ASN A 33 -6.42 -6.97 -2.36
C ASN A 33 -5.90 -5.52 -2.34
N ASN A 34 -6.83 -4.56 -2.34
CA ASN A 34 -6.52 -3.14 -2.23
C ASN A 34 -6.71 -2.64 -0.79
N THR A 35 -6.68 -3.49 0.23
CA THR A 35 -6.85 -3.11 1.64
C THR A 35 -5.81 -3.83 2.48
N PRO A 36 -5.40 -3.31 3.64
CA PRO A 36 -4.53 -4.04 4.58
C PRO A 36 -5.27 -5.16 5.33
N PHE A 37 -6.42 -5.61 4.83
CA PHE A 37 -7.25 -6.63 5.43
C PHE A 37 -7.42 -7.83 4.51
N VAL A 38 -7.67 -9.00 5.09
CA VAL A 38 -8.02 -10.25 4.43
C VAL A 38 -9.26 -10.87 5.08
N GLY A 39 -9.59 -12.09 4.68
CA GLY A 39 -10.80 -12.80 5.09
C GLY A 39 -11.96 -12.56 4.13
N GLN A 40 -13.05 -13.29 4.31
CA GLN A 40 -14.19 -13.26 3.40
C GLN A 40 -14.88 -11.89 3.34
N ARG A 41 -14.76 -11.09 4.41
CA ARG A 41 -15.36 -9.75 4.55
C ARG A 41 -14.33 -8.65 4.75
N CYS A 42 -13.05 -8.90 4.46
CA CYS A 42 -11.96 -7.94 4.69
C CYS A 42 -11.88 -7.45 6.14
N ASN A 43 -12.08 -8.36 7.10
CA ASN A 43 -12.18 -8.05 8.53
C ASN A 43 -10.97 -8.54 9.34
N GLN A 44 -10.03 -9.22 8.71
CA GLN A 44 -8.82 -9.74 9.35
C GLN A 44 -7.66 -8.84 8.97
N ASP A 45 -7.04 -8.17 9.93
CA ASP A 45 -5.87 -7.33 9.70
C ASP A 45 -4.66 -8.21 9.29
N VAL A 46 -3.90 -7.78 8.28
CA VAL A 46 -2.62 -8.40 7.89
C VAL A 46 -1.49 -7.40 8.07
N GLY A 47 -1.29 -7.01 9.32
CA GLY A 47 -0.18 -6.19 9.75
C GLY A 47 0.98 -7.03 10.30
N ILE A 48 2.17 -6.42 10.26
CA ILE A 48 3.33 -6.91 11.00
C ILE A 48 3.78 -5.81 11.95
N PHE A 49 4.09 -6.18 13.19
CA PHE A 49 4.77 -5.27 14.11
C PHE A 49 6.27 -5.31 13.83
N VAL A 50 6.85 -4.16 13.49
CA VAL A 50 8.29 -4.00 13.30
C VAL A 50 8.87 -3.26 14.50
N PRO A 51 9.67 -3.92 15.36
CA PRO A 51 10.32 -3.25 16.47
C PRO A 51 11.31 -2.18 15.97
N LYS A 52 11.55 -1.18 16.81
CA LYS A 52 12.62 -0.21 16.57
C LYS A 52 13.96 -0.93 16.38
N ASP A 53 14.80 -0.40 15.50
CA ASP A 53 16.13 -0.93 15.19
C ASP A 53 16.11 -2.36 14.61
N SER A 54 14.98 -2.76 14.02
CA SER A 54 14.83 -4.03 13.29
C SER A 54 14.52 -3.78 11.82
N GLU A 55 14.85 -4.75 10.96
CA GLU A 55 14.53 -4.72 9.53
C GLU A 55 14.00 -6.07 9.05
N LEU A 56 13.11 -6.03 8.06
CA LEU A 56 12.61 -7.20 7.34
C LEU A 56 13.17 -7.16 5.92
N MET A 57 14.00 -8.14 5.57
CA MET A 57 14.55 -8.27 4.21
C MET A 57 13.85 -9.41 3.47
N ILE A 58 13.23 -9.08 2.33
CA ILE A 58 12.58 -10.06 1.45
C ILE A 58 13.41 -10.17 0.16
N PRO A 59 14.18 -11.27 -0.04
CA PRO A 59 14.91 -11.46 -1.29
C PRO A 59 13.92 -11.76 -2.42
N TRP A 60 14.04 -11.03 -3.51
CA TRP A 60 13.20 -11.26 -4.69
C TRP A 60 13.65 -12.51 -5.45
N GLN A 61 12.83 -13.57 -5.45
CA GLN A 61 13.19 -14.86 -6.07
C GLN A 61 12.52 -15.11 -7.43
N HIS A 62 11.54 -14.28 -7.85
CA HIS A 62 10.74 -14.53 -9.05
C HIS A 62 10.48 -13.27 -9.89
N PRO A 63 11.27 -13.00 -10.95
CA PRO A 63 11.14 -11.81 -11.81
C PRO A 63 9.86 -11.75 -12.67
N ALA A 64 8.99 -12.76 -12.63
CA ALA A 64 7.78 -12.82 -13.43
C ALA A 64 6.64 -11.92 -12.90
N GLN A 65 6.70 -11.47 -11.64
CA GLN A 65 5.69 -10.55 -11.09
C GLN A 65 6.16 -9.11 -11.21
N ILE A 66 5.45 -8.36 -12.07
CA ILE A 66 5.73 -6.97 -12.42
C ILE A 66 4.52 -6.12 -12.01
N SER A 67 4.23 -6.07 -10.71
CA SER A 67 3.26 -5.07 -10.24
C SER A 67 3.88 -3.69 -10.37
N SER A 68 3.17 -2.79 -11.03
CA SER A 68 3.53 -1.37 -11.12
C SER A 68 3.07 -0.57 -9.92
N CYS A 69 2.10 -1.09 -9.15
CA CYS A 69 1.48 -0.40 -8.03
C CYS A 69 1.63 -1.18 -6.73
N PHE A 70 1.79 -0.46 -5.63
CA PHE A 70 1.95 -1.00 -4.29
C PHE A 70 1.24 -0.11 -3.28
N ARG A 71 0.68 -0.73 -2.24
CA ARG A 71 -0.03 -0.06 -1.15
C ARG A 71 0.53 -0.55 0.18
N ILE A 72 0.78 0.38 1.10
CA ILE A 72 1.23 0.09 2.47
C ILE A 72 0.49 1.00 3.44
N ALA A 73 -0.05 0.44 4.51
CA ALA A 73 -0.63 1.20 5.62
C ALA A 73 0.34 1.16 6.80
N VAL A 74 0.53 2.30 7.45
CA VAL A 74 1.54 2.48 8.51
C VAL A 74 0.92 3.20 9.68
N GLN A 75 1.24 2.75 10.89
CA GLN A 75 0.88 3.43 12.14
C GLN A 75 2.13 3.44 13.03
N SER A 76 2.56 4.61 13.50
CA SER A 76 3.79 4.77 14.26
C SER A 76 3.78 6.01 15.15
N PHE A 77 4.53 5.95 16.27
CA PHE A 77 4.89 7.09 17.11
C PHE A 77 6.32 7.60 16.86
N SER A 78 7.07 6.91 16.01
CA SER A 78 8.47 7.24 15.72
C SER A 78 8.57 8.10 14.47
N SER A 79 9.52 9.02 14.43
CA SER A 79 9.97 9.71 13.22
C SER A 79 11.37 9.22 12.81
N ASN A 80 11.86 9.65 11.64
CA ASN A 80 13.19 9.30 11.13
C ASN A 80 13.43 7.79 10.95
N TYR A 81 12.60 7.13 10.15
CA TYR A 81 12.73 5.71 9.84
C TYR A 81 12.44 5.44 8.36
N SER A 82 12.75 4.25 7.88
CA SER A 82 12.51 3.87 6.48
C SER A 82 11.43 2.81 6.40
N LEU A 83 10.43 3.04 5.56
CA LEU A 83 9.35 2.10 5.30
C LEU A 83 9.81 1.03 4.32
N ILE A 84 10.37 1.46 3.20
CA ILE A 84 10.84 0.57 2.15
C ILE A 84 12.18 1.09 1.64
N ARG A 85 13.16 0.20 1.57
CA ARG A 85 14.41 0.42 0.84
C ARG A 85 14.62 -0.76 -0.09
N ALA A 86 14.53 -0.52 -1.39
CA ALA A 86 14.78 -1.51 -2.41
C ALA A 86 16.01 -1.10 -3.22
N LYS A 87 16.91 -2.05 -3.44
CA LYS A 87 18.11 -1.87 -4.24
C LYS A 87 18.26 -3.06 -5.18
N ALA A 88 18.55 -2.80 -6.44
CA ALA A 88 18.85 -3.85 -7.39
C ALA A 88 20.18 -4.55 -7.04
N LEU A 89 20.22 -5.88 -7.19
CA LEU A 89 21.43 -6.66 -6.86
C LEU A 89 22.57 -6.45 -7.87
N PHE A 90 22.22 -6.24 -9.14
CA PHE A 90 23.18 -6.15 -10.25
C PHE A 90 23.12 -4.79 -10.98
N ALA A 91 22.49 -3.78 -10.37
CA ALA A 91 22.40 -2.43 -10.89
C ALA A 91 22.35 -1.42 -9.74
N ASP A 92 22.63 -0.15 -10.02
CA ASP A 92 22.57 0.91 -9.01
C ASP A 92 21.16 1.51 -8.85
N CYS A 93 20.13 0.84 -9.35
CA CYS A 93 18.74 1.25 -9.20
C CYS A 93 18.32 1.17 -7.72
N GLN A 94 17.71 2.25 -7.21
CA GLN A 94 17.28 2.38 -5.83
C GLN A 94 15.87 2.97 -5.74
N PHE A 95 15.09 2.47 -4.80
CA PHE A 95 13.80 3.02 -4.41
C PHE A 95 13.80 3.14 -2.89
N ASN A 96 13.62 4.35 -2.37
CA ASN A 96 13.54 4.62 -0.95
C ASN A 96 12.25 5.36 -0.63
N LEU A 97 11.51 4.81 0.34
CA LEU A 97 10.33 5.42 0.94
C LEU A 97 10.61 5.58 2.44
N THR A 98 10.73 6.82 2.89
CA THR A 98 11.27 7.15 4.22
C THR A 98 10.44 8.21 4.91
N ILE A 99 10.32 8.10 6.23
CA ILE A 99 9.77 9.17 7.08
C ILE A 99 10.93 10.00 7.60
N ASN A 100 10.88 11.31 7.37
CA ASN A 100 11.92 12.24 7.79
C ASN A 100 11.86 12.53 9.30
N GLN A 101 12.73 13.42 9.78
CA GLN A 101 12.81 13.79 11.20
C GLN A 101 11.57 14.52 11.72
N GLU A 102 10.83 15.18 10.83
CA GLU A 102 9.62 15.95 11.14
C GLU A 102 8.34 15.09 11.12
N GLY A 103 8.44 13.84 10.66
CA GLY A 103 7.32 12.90 10.57
C GLY A 103 6.63 12.84 9.21
N TYR A 104 7.22 13.47 8.18
CA TYR A 104 6.66 13.52 6.82
C TYR A 104 7.28 12.46 5.90
N LEU A 105 6.49 12.00 4.94
CA LEU A 105 6.89 10.98 3.97
C LEU A 105 7.71 11.59 2.84
N GLU A 106 8.84 10.96 2.53
CA GLU A 106 9.72 11.29 1.42
C GLU A 106 9.96 10.05 0.55
N LEU A 107 9.84 10.24 -0.76
CA LEU A 107 10.08 9.24 -1.79
C LEU A 107 11.28 9.67 -2.64
N SER A 108 12.20 8.74 -2.89
CA SER A 108 13.27 8.91 -3.87
C SER A 108 13.44 7.67 -4.72
N VAL A 109 13.50 7.85 -6.04
CA VAL A 109 13.71 6.76 -7.01
C VAL A 109 14.88 7.13 -7.90
N PHE A 110 15.80 6.19 -8.09
CA PHE A 110 16.98 6.34 -8.92
C PHE A 110 17.13 5.11 -9.83
N ASP A 111 17.35 5.33 -11.13
CA ASP A 111 17.47 4.27 -12.13
C ASP A 111 18.89 3.70 -12.27
N GLY A 112 19.87 4.22 -11.52
CA GLY A 112 21.28 3.83 -11.64
C GLY A 112 22.08 4.64 -12.66
N PHE A 113 21.45 5.55 -13.39
CA PHE A 113 22.09 6.40 -14.41
C PHE A 113 21.69 7.86 -14.29
N PHE A 114 20.57 8.26 -14.91
CA PHE A 114 20.19 9.66 -15.10
C PHE A 114 18.84 10.02 -14.50
N PHE A 115 17.93 9.04 -14.37
CA PHE A 115 16.61 9.31 -13.85
C PHE A 115 16.65 9.31 -12.33
N HIS A 116 16.32 10.46 -11.76
CA HIS A 116 16.21 10.64 -10.34
C HIS A 116 14.94 11.43 -10.02
N TYR A 117 13.96 10.74 -9.44
CA TYR A 117 12.67 11.29 -9.07
C TYR A 117 12.56 11.44 -7.55
N LYS A 118 12.00 12.56 -7.09
CA LYS A 118 11.73 12.82 -5.68
C LYS A 118 10.32 13.37 -5.52
N ALA A 119 9.62 12.87 -4.51
CA ALA A 119 8.34 13.39 -4.06
C ALA A 119 8.33 13.40 -2.53
N ALA A 120 7.50 14.26 -1.94
CA ALA A 120 7.29 14.29 -0.51
C ALA A 120 5.83 14.63 -0.24
N ASP A 121 5.28 14.06 0.83
CA ASP A 121 3.99 14.48 1.38
C ASP A 121 4.24 15.29 2.65
N THR A 122 3.89 16.58 2.60
CA THR A 122 4.03 17.50 3.73
C THR A 122 2.71 17.75 4.46
N ILE A 123 1.66 16.98 4.14
CA ILE A 123 0.32 17.16 4.68
C ILE A 123 0.07 16.16 5.80
N HIS A 124 0.34 14.88 5.57
CA HIS A 124 0.06 13.83 6.53
C HIS A 124 1.29 13.52 7.38
N LYS A 125 1.06 13.37 8.69
CA LYS A 125 2.09 12.95 9.64
C LYS A 125 2.01 11.44 9.84
N PHE A 126 3.18 10.83 10.01
CA PHE A 126 3.34 9.39 10.26
C PHE A 126 3.82 9.10 11.70
N ASP A 127 3.92 10.13 12.53
CA ASP A 127 4.42 10.10 13.91
C ASP A 127 3.33 10.37 14.98
N ASP A 128 2.06 10.38 14.59
CA ASP A 128 0.90 10.68 15.44
C ASP A 128 0.12 9.43 15.91
N ASN A 129 0.54 8.23 15.50
CA ASN A 129 -0.13 6.97 15.74
C ASN A 129 -1.55 6.90 15.16
N GLU A 130 -1.82 7.64 14.10
CA GLU A 130 -2.94 7.34 13.22
C GLU A 130 -2.50 6.40 12.10
N LEU A 131 -3.46 5.63 11.57
CA LEU A 131 -3.18 4.73 10.46
C LEU A 131 -3.22 5.55 9.17
N THR A 132 -2.07 5.66 8.50
CA THR A 132 -1.95 6.38 7.22
C THR A 132 -1.74 5.40 6.09
N ASP A 133 -2.50 5.55 5.02
CA ASP A 133 -2.42 4.70 3.84
C ASP A 133 -1.58 5.35 2.74
N VAL A 134 -0.61 4.60 2.21
CA VAL A 134 0.27 5.06 1.15
C VAL A 134 0.10 4.16 -0.06
N ASN A 135 -0.36 4.74 -1.16
CA ASN A 135 -0.42 4.09 -2.45
C ASN A 135 0.60 4.73 -3.39
N PHE A 136 1.45 3.92 -4.01
CA PHE A 136 2.44 4.39 -4.96
C PHE A 136 2.50 3.51 -6.19
N CYS A 137 2.56 4.14 -7.36
CA CYS A 137 2.64 3.46 -8.64
C CYS A 137 3.78 4.01 -9.50
N ALA A 138 4.39 3.11 -10.25
CA ALA A 138 5.38 3.38 -11.28
C ALA A 138 4.80 2.96 -12.63
N GLU A 139 4.23 3.92 -13.35
CA GLU A 139 3.83 3.74 -14.74
C GLU A 139 4.98 4.18 -15.66
N ASN A 140 4.91 3.82 -16.95
CA ASN A 140 6.01 3.96 -17.91
C ASN A 140 6.74 5.32 -17.86
N ASN A 141 6.00 6.42 -17.60
CA ASN A 141 6.55 7.78 -17.57
C ASN A 141 6.17 8.58 -16.31
N GLU A 142 5.44 8.00 -15.36
CA GLU A 142 4.92 8.74 -14.22
C GLU A 142 5.04 7.92 -12.94
N PHE A 143 5.53 8.58 -11.90
CA PHE A 143 5.46 8.09 -10.53
C PHE A 143 4.33 8.83 -9.82
N THR A 144 3.38 8.08 -9.30
CA THR A 144 2.29 8.65 -8.50
C THR A 144 2.46 8.22 -7.05
N LEU A 145 2.23 9.17 -6.14
CA LEU A 145 2.22 8.98 -4.70
C LEU A 145 0.93 9.58 -4.17
N GLN A 146 0.14 8.76 -3.50
CA GLN A 146 -1.12 9.16 -2.86
C GLN A 146 -1.06 8.73 -1.40
N VAL A 147 -1.35 9.68 -0.51
CA VAL A 147 -1.41 9.48 0.92
C VAL A 147 -2.81 9.86 1.38
N GLY A 148 -3.43 9.02 2.22
CA GLY A 148 -4.77 9.26 2.76
C GLY A 148 -5.03 8.55 4.08
#